data_AF-A0AAU2UTK1-F1
#
_entry.id   AF-A0AAU2UTK1-F1
#
_cell.length_a   1.000
_cell.length_b   1.000
_cell.length_c   1.000
_cell.angle_alpha   90.00
_cell.angle_beta   90.00
_cell.angle_gamma   90.00
#
_symmetry.space_group_name_H-M   'P 1'
#
loop_
_entity.id
_entity.type
_entity.pdbx_description
1 polymer ?
#
loop_
_entity_poly.entity_id
_entity_poly.type
_entity_poly.pdbx_seq_one_letter_code
_entity_poly.pdbx_strand_id
1 'polypeptide(L)'
;MRSRLAARSARLVLAAAAVTALAATTTACDPDDVADTGSPAAPSAVASAGSGGSDSSSNDSSSSDNPSTGSSSSRGSTVKTDSGDGWKSAYGQSCGTNDLDFTVTWEAQPISYYLVTAKAKSGITCYLDVNTPSVSFGSNADGVASAVGQGGEDPIKLSGSAVAYTGINPKTTDGEGGTEFGNVIIATTEDDPNPAELELPDMATVDKPIVTNWSTKRNETIPRII
;
A
#
# COMPACT_ATOMS: atom_id res chain seq x y z
N MET A 1 -40.45 -33.17 -41.36
CA MET A 1 -40.46 -31.98 -42.24
C MET A 1 -39.71 -30.88 -41.49
N ARG A 2 -38.47 -30.56 -41.92
CA ARG A 2 -38.03 -29.23 -42.41
C ARG A 2 -38.40 -28.10 -41.43
N SER A 3 -37.45 -27.37 -40.83
CA SER A 3 -36.50 -26.53 -41.55
C SER A 3 -35.23 -26.21 -40.75
N ARG A 4 -34.08 -26.22 -41.45
CA ARG A 4 -32.84 -25.56 -41.05
C ARG A 4 -32.87 -24.13 -41.59
N LEU A 5 -32.40 -23.15 -40.82
CA LEU A 5 -31.80 -21.94 -41.38
C LEU A 5 -30.44 -21.70 -40.73
N ALA A 6 -29.41 -21.88 -41.54
CA ALA A 6 -28.08 -21.34 -41.33
C ALA A 6 -28.06 -19.92 -41.91
N ALA A 7 -27.49 -18.97 -41.20
CA ALA A 7 -27.11 -17.67 -41.74
C ALA A 7 -25.60 -17.49 -41.62
N ARG A 8 -25.00 -17.06 -42.73
CA ARG A 8 -23.57 -17.03 -43.03
C ARG A 8 -22.90 -15.74 -42.53
N SER A 9 -21.59 -15.84 -42.40
CA SER A 9 -20.53 -14.87 -42.17
C SER A 9 -20.67 -13.47 -42.77
N ALA A 10 -20.08 -12.49 -42.08
CA ALA A 10 -19.35 -11.40 -42.73
C ALA A 10 -18.08 -11.08 -41.91
N ARG A 11 -16.91 -11.36 -42.49
CA ARG A 11 -15.62 -10.79 -42.07
C ARG A 11 -15.55 -9.38 -42.64
N LEU A 12 -15.28 -8.39 -41.80
CA LEU A 12 -14.82 -7.08 -42.25
C LEU A 12 -13.35 -6.94 -41.85
N VAL A 13 -12.48 -7.08 -42.84
CA VAL A 13 -11.09 -6.62 -42.80
C VAL A 13 -11.10 -5.23 -43.40
N LEU A 14 -10.64 -4.22 -42.64
CA LEU A 14 -10.22 -2.94 -43.20
C LEU A 14 -8.81 -2.64 -42.69
N ALA A 15 -7.92 -2.37 -43.64
CA ALA A 15 -6.49 -2.11 -43.46
C ALA A 15 -6.15 -0.65 -43.80
N ALA A 16 -4.92 -0.27 -43.41
CA ALA A 16 -4.06 0.80 -43.95
C ALA A 16 -3.87 2.08 -43.12
N ALA A 17 -2.79 2.07 -42.33
CA ALA A 17 -1.59 2.92 -42.39
C ALA A 17 -1.69 4.45 -42.59
N ALA A 18 -1.01 5.18 -41.69
CA ALA A 18 -0.16 6.32 -42.08
C ALA A 18 1.00 6.51 -41.08
N VAL A 19 2.19 6.67 -41.64
CA VAL A 19 3.49 6.91 -40.99
C VAL A 19 3.64 8.41 -40.73
N THR A 20 4.07 8.80 -39.54
CA THR A 20 4.74 10.11 -39.33
C THR A 20 5.99 9.94 -38.51
N ALA A 21 7.10 10.31 -39.13
CA ALA A 21 8.45 10.26 -38.60
C ALA A 21 8.82 11.58 -37.90
N LEU A 22 9.58 11.42 -36.81
CA LEU A 22 10.78 12.17 -36.42
C LEU A 22 10.74 13.71 -36.28
N ALA A 23 10.97 14.17 -35.05
CA ALA A 23 11.89 15.28 -34.78
C ALA A 23 12.50 15.12 -33.39
N ALA A 24 13.82 14.89 -33.36
CA ALA A 24 14.65 15.07 -32.19
C ALA A 24 15.18 16.52 -32.21
N THR A 25 14.98 17.27 -31.13
CA THR A 25 15.67 18.53 -30.88
C THR A 25 16.19 18.57 -29.46
N THR A 26 17.51 18.38 -29.39
CA THR A 26 18.52 18.93 -28.47
C THR A 26 18.08 19.75 -27.26
N THR A 27 18.71 19.39 -26.15
CA THR A 27 18.91 20.13 -24.90
C THR A 27 19.54 21.51 -25.10
N ALA A 28 19.06 22.53 -24.38
CA ALA A 28 19.87 23.67 -23.92
C ALA A 28 19.22 24.30 -22.68
N CYS A 29 20.09 24.68 -21.75
CA CYS A 29 19.84 25.16 -20.40
C CYS A 29 19.51 26.66 -20.36
N ASP A 30 18.99 27.09 -19.20
CA ASP A 30 19.16 28.42 -18.57
C ASP A 30 18.13 29.55 -18.82
N PRO A 31 17.95 30.45 -17.82
CA PRO A 31 16.65 30.75 -17.20
C PRO A 31 16.29 32.27 -17.24
N ASP A 32 15.27 32.61 -16.44
CA ASP A 32 14.81 33.96 -16.02
C ASP A 32 13.93 34.75 -17.01
N ASP A 33 12.66 35.03 -16.61
CA ASP A 33 12.28 36.30 -15.95
C ASP A 33 10.77 36.65 -16.04
N VAL A 34 10.28 37.19 -14.91
CA VAL A 34 9.18 38.18 -14.66
C VAL A 34 7.71 37.87 -15.02
N ALA A 35 6.83 37.68 -14.01
CA ALA A 35 5.98 38.69 -13.30
C ALA A 35 4.58 38.81 -13.96
N ASP A 36 3.44 39.07 -13.32
CA ASP A 36 3.05 39.72 -12.06
C ASP A 36 1.54 39.43 -11.80
N THR A 37 1.11 39.68 -10.56
CA THR A 37 -0.17 40.25 -10.09
C THR A 37 -1.12 39.38 -9.25
N GLY A 38 -1.24 39.77 -7.98
CA GLY A 38 -2.53 39.73 -7.26
C GLY A 38 -2.52 39.31 -5.79
N SER A 39 -1.99 40.15 -4.88
CA SER A 39 -2.31 40.12 -3.44
C SER A 39 -3.58 40.97 -3.16
N PRO A 40 -4.37 40.77 -2.07
CA PRO A 40 -4.04 41.25 -0.70
C PRO A 40 -4.58 40.29 0.42
N ALA A 41 -4.39 40.42 1.74
CA ALA A 41 -3.61 41.25 2.68
C ALA A 41 -3.60 40.55 4.07
N ALA A 42 -2.77 41.07 4.98
CA ALA A 42 -2.27 40.56 6.27
C ALA A 42 -3.29 40.39 7.43
N PRO A 43 -2.85 39.92 8.63
CA PRO A 43 -2.12 40.80 9.56
C PRO A 43 -0.86 40.19 10.22
N SER A 44 0.11 41.07 10.51
CA SER A 44 1.24 40.92 11.47
C SER A 44 0.72 41.15 12.92
N ALA A 45 1.42 40.95 14.04
CA ALA A 45 2.82 40.83 14.49
C ALA A 45 2.79 40.10 15.88
N VAL A 46 3.85 39.54 16.48
CA VAL A 46 5.04 40.15 17.15
C VAL A 46 6.01 38.99 17.52
N ALA A 47 7.32 39.00 17.22
CA ALA A 47 8.48 39.60 17.93
C ALA A 47 8.54 39.23 19.44
N SER A 48 9.60 38.75 20.10
CA SER A 48 11.08 38.83 19.94
C SER A 48 11.74 37.84 20.93
N ALA A 49 12.82 37.13 20.58
CA ALA A 49 14.25 37.43 20.85
C ALA A 49 14.83 36.89 22.18
N GLY A 50 16.11 36.48 22.11
CA GLY A 50 17.00 36.21 23.25
C GLY A 50 17.70 34.84 23.14
N SER A 51 18.81 34.62 22.43
CA SER A 51 20.20 35.12 22.60
C SER A 51 21.08 34.30 23.55
N GLY A 52 22.27 33.93 23.06
CA GLY A 52 23.47 33.50 23.81
C GLY A 52 23.57 31.97 23.94
N GLY A 53 24.54 31.25 23.34
CA GLY A 53 25.98 31.54 23.23
C GLY A 53 26.65 31.26 24.59
N SER A 54 27.76 30.55 24.76
CA SER A 54 28.68 29.79 23.91
C SER A 54 29.51 28.91 24.87
N ASP A 55 30.35 28.04 24.29
CA ASP A 55 31.65 27.59 24.80
C ASP A 55 31.75 26.47 25.87
N SER A 56 32.14 25.30 25.36
CA SER A 56 33.45 24.68 25.57
C SER A 56 34.14 24.88 26.93
N SER A 57 34.36 23.80 27.68
CA SER A 57 35.64 23.07 27.69
C SER A 57 35.82 22.21 28.94
N SER A 58 36.65 21.18 28.71
CA SER A 58 37.14 20.07 29.51
C SER A 58 37.54 20.31 30.97
N ASN A 59 37.46 19.21 31.73
CA ASN A 59 38.40 18.68 32.75
C ASN A 59 37.58 17.98 33.86
N ASP A 60 38.03 16.99 34.60
CA ASP A 60 39.06 15.96 34.52
C ASP A 60 38.82 15.11 35.80
N SER A 61 39.21 13.83 35.77
CA SER A 61 39.52 12.99 36.95
C SER A 61 38.34 12.61 37.87
N SER A 62 38.26 11.45 38.55
CA SER A 62 39.19 10.38 38.91
C SER A 62 38.31 9.19 39.35
N SER A 63 38.56 7.98 38.88
CA SER A 63 39.27 6.88 39.58
C SER A 63 38.55 6.27 40.78
N SER A 64 38.18 4.98 40.65
CA SER A 64 38.50 3.88 41.58
C SER A 64 38.02 2.55 40.95
N ASP A 65 38.94 1.68 40.53
CA ASP A 65 39.47 0.52 41.28
C ASP A 65 38.46 -0.66 41.36
N ASN A 66 38.74 -1.93 41.07
CA ASN A 66 39.88 -2.70 40.55
C ASN A 66 39.34 -4.16 40.29
N PRO A 67 40.11 -5.27 40.16
CA PRO A 67 40.31 -5.96 38.88
C PRO A 67 39.99 -7.47 38.85
N SER A 68 40.31 -8.08 37.70
CA SER A 68 40.74 -9.49 37.46
C SER A 68 39.65 -10.45 36.99
N THR A 69 39.85 -11.40 36.08
CA THR A 69 40.88 -11.77 35.08
C THR A 69 40.25 -12.94 34.32
N GLY A 70 40.37 -13.02 33.00
CA GLY A 70 39.91 -14.22 32.28
C GLY A 70 39.84 -14.07 30.77
N SER A 71 41.01 -14.14 30.13
CA SER A 71 41.23 -14.21 28.68
C SER A 71 40.50 -15.36 27.97
N SER A 72 39.86 -15.10 26.83
CA SER A 72 40.39 -15.50 25.50
C SER A 72 39.35 -15.33 24.37
N SER A 73 39.74 -14.52 23.39
CA SER A 73 39.63 -14.74 21.95
C SER A 73 38.47 -15.59 21.40
N SER A 74 37.54 -14.94 20.68
CA SER A 74 37.15 -15.37 19.34
C SER A 74 36.46 -14.25 18.56
N ARG A 75 37.00 -14.02 17.37
CA ARG A 75 36.50 -13.09 16.35
C ARG A 75 35.15 -13.59 15.84
N GLY A 76 34.18 -12.69 15.80
CA GLY A 76 32.88 -12.93 15.18
C GLY A 76 32.16 -11.60 15.03
N SER A 77 32.45 -10.91 13.93
CA SER A 77 31.72 -9.72 13.51
C SER A 77 30.25 -10.10 13.33
N THR A 78 29.37 -9.59 14.18
CA THR A 78 27.96 -9.43 13.84
C THR A 78 27.62 -8.01 14.19
N VAL A 79 27.41 -7.22 13.13
CA VAL A 79 26.91 -5.86 13.19
C VAL A 79 25.62 -5.90 14.00
N LYS A 80 25.70 -5.37 15.22
CA LYS A 80 24.56 -4.95 16.01
C LYS A 80 24.09 -3.65 15.38
N THR A 81 23.11 -3.74 14.47
CA THR A 81 22.31 -2.58 14.10
C THR A 81 21.32 -2.37 15.23
N ASP A 82 21.71 -1.55 16.19
CA ASP A 82 20.82 -0.95 17.17
C ASP A 82 20.55 0.47 16.66
N SER A 83 19.37 0.71 16.05
CA SER A 83 18.79 2.03 15.80
C SER A 83 17.40 1.90 15.19
N GLY A 84 16.39 2.29 15.96
CA GLY A 84 14.98 2.35 15.61
C GLY A 84 14.13 2.38 16.88
N ASP A 85 14.25 3.46 17.63
CA ASP A 85 13.22 4.05 18.51
C ASP A 85 12.12 3.09 18.98
N GLY A 86 12.35 2.51 20.15
CA GLY A 86 11.41 1.61 20.82
C GLY A 86 10.14 2.32 21.29
N TRP A 87 9.23 2.64 20.39
CA TRP A 87 7.82 2.52 20.70
C TRP A 87 7.55 1.03 20.79
N LYS A 88 7.46 0.52 22.03
CA LYS A 88 6.90 -0.80 22.24
C LYS A 88 5.46 -0.73 21.73
N SER A 89 5.22 -1.13 20.48
CA SER A 89 3.88 -1.52 20.08
C SER A 89 3.45 -2.56 21.12
N ALA A 90 2.36 -2.27 21.83
CA ALA A 90 1.85 -3.15 22.88
C ALA A 90 1.47 -4.54 22.33
N TYR A 91 1.36 -4.61 21.01
CA TYR A 91 1.05 -5.76 20.19
C TYR A 91 2.35 -6.27 19.57
N GLY A 92 2.49 -7.59 19.43
CA GLY A 92 3.74 -8.26 19.02
C GLY A 92 4.21 -7.91 17.60
N GLN A 93 4.87 -8.84 16.92
CA GLN A 93 5.32 -8.61 15.54
C GLN A 93 4.14 -8.25 14.63
N SER A 94 4.25 -7.17 13.85
CA SER A 94 3.30 -6.85 12.78
C SER A 94 3.35 -7.89 11.66
N CYS A 95 2.20 -8.17 11.04
CA CYS A 95 2.14 -9.08 9.90
C CYS A 95 2.73 -8.43 8.65
N GLY A 96 3.75 -9.04 8.07
CA GLY A 96 4.11 -8.80 6.67
C GLY A 96 3.18 -9.57 5.74
N THR A 97 3.06 -9.13 4.50
CA THR A 97 2.24 -9.81 3.48
C THR A 97 2.76 -11.23 3.21
N ASN A 98 4.07 -11.43 3.28
CA ASN A 98 4.71 -12.75 3.15
C ASN A 98 4.41 -13.72 4.31
N ASP A 99 3.90 -13.22 5.44
CA ASP A 99 3.54 -14.03 6.61
C ASP A 99 2.13 -14.63 6.51
N LEU A 100 1.37 -14.20 5.49
CA LEU A 100 -0.03 -14.50 5.33
C LEU A 100 -0.28 -15.40 4.12
N ASP A 101 -1.26 -16.29 4.27
CA ASP A 101 -1.91 -16.98 3.17
C ASP A 101 -3.20 -16.24 2.82
N PHE A 102 -3.33 -15.86 1.56
CA PHE A 102 -4.51 -15.15 1.04
C PHE A 102 -5.36 -16.06 0.16
N THR A 103 -6.66 -15.81 0.17
CA THR A 103 -7.60 -16.35 -0.82
C THR A 103 -8.55 -15.25 -1.24
N VAL A 104 -8.96 -15.26 -2.51
CA VAL A 104 -9.92 -14.31 -3.08
C VAL A 104 -11.16 -15.07 -3.53
N THR A 105 -12.32 -14.55 -3.18
CA THR A 105 -13.62 -15.09 -3.60
C THR A 105 -14.53 -13.97 -4.07
N TRP A 106 -15.42 -14.24 -5.02
CA TRP A 106 -16.43 -13.29 -5.46
C TRP A 106 -17.70 -13.44 -4.62
N GLU A 107 -18.17 -12.34 -4.04
CA GLU A 107 -19.44 -12.23 -3.33
C GLU A 107 -20.39 -11.44 -4.23
N ALA A 108 -21.55 -12.01 -4.59
CA ALA A 108 -22.38 -11.48 -5.67
C ALA A 108 -23.59 -10.62 -5.22
N GLN A 109 -23.98 -10.63 -3.93
CA GLN A 109 -25.20 -9.95 -3.46
C GLN A 109 -25.13 -9.58 -1.97
N PRO A 110 -25.77 -8.47 -1.52
CA PRO A 110 -26.53 -7.46 -2.30
C PRO A 110 -25.66 -6.42 -3.00
N ILE A 111 -24.37 -6.35 -2.66
CA ILE A 111 -23.35 -5.54 -3.32
C ILE A 111 -22.28 -6.54 -3.74
N SER A 112 -21.86 -6.49 -5.01
CA SER A 112 -20.86 -7.43 -5.50
C SER A 112 -19.46 -6.93 -5.20
N TYR A 113 -18.58 -7.80 -4.69
CA TYR A 113 -17.20 -7.47 -4.36
C TYR A 113 -16.33 -8.72 -4.27
N TYR A 114 -15.01 -8.54 -4.33
CA TYR A 114 -14.06 -9.58 -3.98
C TYR A 114 -13.83 -9.59 -2.47
N LEU A 115 -14.10 -10.71 -1.82
CA LEU A 115 -13.72 -10.95 -0.44
C LEU A 115 -12.33 -11.59 -0.41
N VAL A 116 -11.37 -10.86 0.15
CA VAL A 116 -10.05 -11.39 0.46
C VAL A 116 -10.05 -11.91 1.88
N THR A 117 -9.54 -13.13 2.05
CA THR A 117 -9.37 -13.78 3.34
C THR A 117 -7.89 -13.97 3.62
N ALA A 118 -7.41 -13.46 4.75
CA ALA A 118 -6.02 -13.56 5.18
C ALA A 118 -5.90 -14.44 6.43
N LYS A 119 -4.92 -15.34 6.44
CA LYS A 119 -4.57 -16.17 7.59
C LYS A 119 -3.06 -16.17 7.80
N ALA A 120 -2.62 -16.18 9.06
CA ALA A 120 -1.20 -16.41 9.34
C ALA A 120 -0.80 -17.80 8.85
N LYS A 121 0.36 -17.89 8.21
CA LYS A 121 0.97 -19.18 7.85
C LYS A 121 1.24 -20.02 9.10
N SER A 122 1.33 -21.33 8.91
CA SER A 122 1.54 -22.27 10.01
C SER A 122 2.78 -21.91 10.84
N GLY A 123 2.60 -21.77 12.16
CA GLY A 123 3.68 -21.42 13.09
C GLY A 123 3.92 -19.92 13.25
N ILE A 124 3.23 -19.07 12.49
CA ILE A 124 3.32 -17.62 12.62
C ILE A 124 2.25 -17.10 13.59
N THR A 125 2.65 -16.11 14.40
CA THR A 125 1.73 -15.26 15.15
C THR A 125 2.15 -13.82 14.92
N CYS A 126 1.26 -13.04 14.33
CA CYS A 126 1.50 -11.64 14.02
C CYS A 126 0.23 -10.81 14.24
N TYR A 127 0.36 -9.49 14.18
CA TYR A 127 -0.75 -8.56 14.28
C TYR A 127 -0.91 -7.81 12.97
N LEU A 128 -2.10 -7.85 12.38
CA LEU A 128 -2.47 -6.85 11.40
C LEU A 128 -2.73 -5.56 12.17
N ASP A 129 -1.90 -4.55 11.93
CA ASP A 129 -2.05 -3.26 12.56
C ASP A 129 -3.35 -2.56 12.12
N VAL A 130 -3.72 -1.53 12.88
CA VAL A 130 -4.91 -0.68 12.73
C VAL A 130 -4.87 0.15 11.45
N ASN A 131 -4.88 -0.48 10.28
CA ASN A 131 -4.73 0.18 8.99
C ASN A 131 -5.52 -0.51 7.88
N THR A 132 -5.75 0.25 6.80
CA THR A 132 -6.25 -0.28 5.53
C THR A 132 -5.14 -1.04 4.81
N PRO A 133 -5.42 -2.22 4.22
CA PRO A 133 -4.47 -2.81 3.28
C PRO A 133 -4.22 -1.89 2.09
N SER A 134 -3.02 -1.96 1.54
CA SER A 134 -2.76 -1.38 0.21
C SER A 134 -3.24 -2.36 -0.85
N VAL A 135 -4.09 -1.89 -1.76
CA VAL A 135 -4.64 -2.70 -2.86
C VAL A 135 -4.52 -1.95 -4.16
N SER A 136 -4.03 -2.62 -5.20
CA SER A 136 -3.95 -2.05 -6.54
C SER A 136 -4.20 -3.08 -7.65
N PHE A 137 -4.65 -2.57 -8.79
CA PHE A 137 -4.79 -3.31 -10.03
C PHE A 137 -3.82 -2.74 -11.07
N GLY A 138 -2.84 -3.55 -11.47
CA GLY A 138 -1.75 -3.07 -12.30
C GLY A 138 -0.91 -1.98 -11.61
N SER A 139 -0.21 -1.18 -12.42
CA SER A 139 0.77 -0.19 -11.94
C SER A 139 0.31 1.27 -12.05
N ASN A 140 -0.89 1.51 -12.58
CA ASN A 140 -1.39 2.87 -12.79
C ASN A 140 -2.07 3.40 -11.54
N ALA A 141 -1.99 4.72 -11.31
CA ALA A 141 -2.62 5.37 -10.15
C ALA A 141 -4.14 5.12 -10.08
N ASP A 142 -4.83 5.07 -11.23
CA ASP A 142 -6.27 4.78 -11.31
C ASP A 142 -6.65 3.35 -10.89
N GLY A 143 -5.66 2.45 -10.81
CA GLY A 143 -5.83 1.09 -10.31
C GLY A 143 -5.65 0.96 -8.80
N VAL A 144 -5.20 2.01 -8.10
CA VAL A 144 -5.02 2.00 -6.64
C VAL A 144 -6.37 2.16 -5.97
N ALA A 145 -6.71 1.22 -5.08
CA ALA A 145 -7.98 1.23 -4.37
C ALA A 145 -7.99 2.25 -3.24
N SER A 146 -9.05 3.06 -3.20
CA SER A 146 -9.26 4.00 -2.10
C SER A 146 -9.85 3.30 -0.87
N ALA A 147 -9.36 3.62 0.32
CA ALA A 147 -9.88 3.10 1.57
C ALA A 147 -11.32 3.57 1.84
N VAL A 148 -12.19 2.66 2.28
CA VAL A 148 -13.57 2.96 2.70
C VAL A 148 -14.00 2.13 3.91
N GLY A 149 -15.15 2.51 4.49
CA GLY A 149 -15.82 1.71 5.51
C GLY A 149 -15.28 1.93 6.93
N GLN A 150 -15.82 1.12 7.84
CA GLN A 150 -15.45 1.09 9.26
C GLN A 150 -14.49 -0.10 9.49
N GLY A 151 -13.66 -0.04 10.53
CA GLY A 151 -12.70 -1.08 10.88
C GLY A 151 -11.29 -0.53 11.04
N GLY A 152 -10.34 -1.39 11.42
CA GLY A 152 -8.98 -0.96 11.76
C GLY A 152 -8.92 -0.16 13.06
N GLU A 153 -9.87 -0.31 13.97
CA GLU A 153 -9.86 0.38 15.28
C GLU A 153 -8.92 -0.31 16.28
N ASP A 154 -8.82 -1.64 16.19
CA ASP A 154 -7.95 -2.47 17.01
C ASP A 154 -7.08 -3.39 16.15
N PRO A 155 -5.82 -3.67 16.56
CA PRO A 155 -4.97 -4.62 15.85
C PRO A 155 -5.56 -6.03 15.90
N ILE A 156 -5.53 -6.72 14.76
CA ILE A 156 -6.07 -8.08 14.64
C ILE A 156 -4.93 -9.08 14.81
N LYS A 157 -4.97 -9.83 15.90
CA LYS A 157 -4.04 -10.96 16.11
C LYS A 157 -4.38 -12.10 15.16
N LEU A 158 -3.45 -12.47 14.29
CA LEU A 158 -3.51 -13.67 13.47
C LEU A 158 -2.62 -14.76 14.04
N SER A 159 -3.22 -15.88 14.40
CA SER A 159 -2.54 -17.09 14.88
C SER A 159 -3.46 -18.29 14.73
N GLY A 160 -2.90 -19.47 14.45
CA GLY A 160 -3.67 -20.70 14.34
C GLY A 160 -4.74 -20.61 13.24
N SER A 161 -6.03 -20.70 13.63
CA SER A 161 -7.17 -20.62 12.71
C SER A 161 -7.81 -19.24 12.60
N ALA A 162 -7.24 -18.22 13.26
CA ALA A 162 -7.76 -16.85 13.19
C ALA A 162 -7.69 -16.32 11.74
N VAL A 163 -8.69 -15.51 11.39
CA VAL A 163 -8.89 -15.04 10.02
C VAL A 163 -9.21 -13.55 10.05
N ALA A 164 -8.62 -12.82 9.11
CA ALA A 164 -9.02 -11.46 8.78
C ALA A 164 -9.61 -11.41 7.37
N TYR A 165 -10.48 -10.44 7.15
CA TYR A 165 -11.20 -10.20 5.91
C TYR A 165 -11.00 -8.76 5.46
N THR A 166 -10.96 -8.54 4.15
CA THR A 166 -11.18 -7.24 3.53
C THR A 166 -12.01 -7.41 2.26
N GLY A 167 -12.83 -6.42 1.92
CA GLY A 167 -13.62 -6.40 0.71
C GLY A 167 -13.06 -5.41 -0.30
N ILE A 168 -12.96 -5.83 -1.56
CA ILE A 168 -12.50 -5.01 -2.67
C ILE A 168 -13.63 -4.90 -3.68
N ASN A 169 -14.11 -3.68 -3.93
CA ASN A 169 -14.95 -3.41 -5.08
C ASN A 169 -14.05 -2.84 -6.21
N PRO A 170 -13.85 -3.58 -7.32
CA PRO A 170 -12.99 -3.14 -8.40
C PRO A 170 -13.53 -1.91 -9.14
N LYS A 171 -14.84 -1.65 -9.05
CA LYS A 171 -15.49 -0.60 -9.83
C LYS A 171 -16.61 0.09 -9.08
N THR A 172 -16.48 1.40 -8.95
CA THR A 172 -17.48 2.24 -8.28
C THR A 172 -18.22 3.19 -9.21
N THR A 173 -17.86 3.21 -10.49
CA THR A 173 -18.49 4.06 -11.51
C THR A 173 -19.59 3.30 -12.26
N ASP A 174 -20.62 4.04 -12.69
CA ASP A 174 -21.77 3.48 -13.43
C ASP A 174 -21.53 3.37 -14.95
N GLY A 175 -20.40 3.86 -15.47
CA GLY A 175 -20.08 3.84 -16.90
C GLY A 175 -19.60 2.47 -17.39
N GLU A 176 -19.54 2.24 -18.70
CA GLU A 176 -18.94 1.01 -19.28
C GLU A 176 -17.41 1.03 -19.33
N GLY A 177 -16.79 2.14 -18.92
CA GLY A 177 -15.34 2.30 -18.88
C GLY A 177 -14.65 1.41 -17.82
N GLY A 178 -13.33 1.42 -17.87
CA GLY A 178 -12.46 0.66 -16.98
C GLY A 178 -11.43 -0.16 -17.74
N THR A 179 -10.48 -0.72 -16.99
CA THR A 179 -9.45 -1.61 -17.53
C THR A 179 -9.64 -3.00 -16.95
N GLU A 180 -9.47 -4.04 -17.77
CA GLU A 180 -9.62 -5.42 -17.32
C GLU A 180 -8.33 -5.95 -16.69
N PHE A 181 -8.46 -6.59 -15.53
CA PHE A 181 -7.38 -7.26 -14.83
C PHE A 181 -7.78 -8.66 -14.38
N GLY A 182 -6.85 -9.61 -14.46
CA GLY A 182 -7.03 -10.98 -13.94
C GLY A 182 -6.44 -11.18 -12.55
N ASN A 183 -5.77 -10.17 -12.01
CA ASN A 183 -5.02 -10.21 -10.77
C ASN A 183 -5.22 -8.92 -9.97
N VAL A 184 -5.06 -9.02 -8.66
CA VAL A 184 -5.01 -7.88 -7.73
C VAL A 184 -3.74 -7.98 -6.89
N ILE A 185 -3.09 -6.85 -6.67
CA ILE A 185 -1.92 -6.74 -5.80
C ILE A 185 -2.42 -6.26 -4.44
N ILE A 186 -2.08 -6.98 -3.38
CA ILE A 186 -2.44 -6.62 -2.00
C ILE A 186 -1.20 -6.64 -1.10
N ALA A 187 -1.13 -5.67 -0.20
CA ALA A 187 -0.17 -5.65 0.89
C ALA A 187 -0.85 -5.28 2.22
N THR A 188 -0.24 -5.68 3.33
CA THR A 188 -0.69 -5.27 4.67
C THR A 188 -0.52 -3.78 4.90
N THR A 189 0.49 -3.15 4.28
CA THR A 189 0.77 -1.70 4.29
C THR A 189 1.31 -1.24 2.93
N GLU A 190 1.29 0.07 2.65
CA GLU A 190 1.85 0.63 1.40
C GLU A 190 3.35 0.37 1.26
N ASP A 191 4.10 0.44 2.36
CA ASP A 191 5.55 0.23 2.38
C ASP A 191 5.98 -1.25 2.47
N ASP A 192 5.04 -2.20 2.33
CA ASP A 192 5.41 -3.62 2.38
C ASP A 192 6.31 -3.98 1.18
N PRO A 193 7.54 -4.47 1.41
CA PRO A 193 8.47 -4.78 0.33
C PRO A 193 8.08 -6.03 -0.49
N ASN A 194 7.12 -6.83 -0.02
CA ASN A 194 6.71 -8.10 -0.63
C ASN A 194 5.17 -8.18 -0.77
N PRO A 195 4.54 -7.31 -1.59
CA PRO A 195 3.11 -7.41 -1.85
C PRO A 195 2.77 -8.77 -2.50
N ALA A 196 1.58 -9.29 -2.21
CA ALA A 196 1.06 -10.50 -2.79
C ALA A 196 0.25 -10.19 -4.04
N GLU A 197 0.51 -10.92 -5.11
CA GLU A 197 -0.33 -10.92 -6.30
C GLU A 197 -1.32 -12.08 -6.22
N LEU A 198 -2.61 -11.76 -6.24
CA LEU A 198 -3.70 -12.73 -6.13
C LEU A 198 -4.45 -12.82 -7.44
N GLU A 199 -4.58 -14.04 -7.96
CA GLU A 199 -5.42 -14.33 -9.13
C GLU A 199 -6.90 -14.14 -8.76
N LEU A 200 -7.62 -13.42 -9.59
CA LEU A 200 -9.06 -13.21 -9.45
C LEU A 200 -9.82 -14.39 -10.04
N PRO A 201 -10.98 -14.76 -9.47
CA PRO A 201 -11.78 -15.87 -10.00
C PRO A 201 -12.29 -15.62 -11.43
N ASP A 202 -12.45 -14.36 -11.83
CA ASP A 202 -12.81 -13.89 -13.16
C ASP A 202 -12.13 -12.54 -13.44
N MET A 203 -12.03 -12.16 -14.72
CA MET A 203 -11.52 -10.83 -15.10
C MET A 203 -12.39 -9.72 -14.48
N ALA A 204 -11.74 -8.80 -13.77
CA ALA A 204 -12.38 -7.62 -13.18
C ALA A 204 -12.25 -6.43 -14.11
N THR A 205 -13.37 -5.76 -14.41
CA THR A 205 -13.32 -4.39 -14.93
C THR A 205 -13.06 -3.43 -13.77
N VAL A 206 -11.96 -2.70 -13.83
CA VAL A 206 -11.51 -1.79 -12.76
C VAL A 206 -11.69 -0.34 -13.16
N ASP A 207 -12.38 0.43 -12.32
CA ASP A 207 -12.53 1.89 -12.45
C ASP A 207 -12.87 2.50 -11.08
N LYS A 208 -11.94 3.28 -10.52
CA LYS A 208 -12.00 3.82 -9.14
C LYS A 208 -12.28 2.72 -8.10
N PRO A 209 -11.38 1.74 -7.96
CA PRO A 209 -11.56 0.68 -6.99
C PRO A 209 -11.58 1.21 -5.56
N ILE A 210 -12.27 0.50 -4.67
CA ILE A 210 -12.30 0.78 -3.24
C ILE A 210 -12.04 -0.49 -2.42
N VAL A 211 -11.44 -0.33 -1.24
CA VAL A 211 -11.09 -1.42 -0.33
C VAL A 211 -11.49 -1.10 1.10
N THR A 212 -11.95 -2.09 1.86
CA THR A 212 -12.27 -1.91 3.28
C THR A 212 -11.05 -2.12 4.18
N ASN A 213 -11.11 -1.58 5.41
CA ASN A 213 -10.18 -1.99 6.46
C ASN A 213 -10.28 -3.50 6.75
N TRP A 214 -9.23 -4.04 7.36
CA TRP A 214 -9.25 -5.40 7.88
C TRP A 214 -10.30 -5.54 8.98
N SER A 215 -11.04 -6.64 8.98
CA SER A 215 -11.94 -7.03 10.08
C SER A 215 -11.90 -8.54 10.33
N THR A 216 -12.20 -8.94 11.56
CA THR A 216 -12.47 -10.35 11.91
C THR A 216 -13.90 -10.77 11.55
N LYS A 217 -14.77 -9.84 11.17
CA LYS A 217 -16.15 -10.08 10.80
C LYS A 217 -16.38 -9.79 9.32
N ARG A 218 -16.73 -10.83 8.56
CA ARG A 218 -16.98 -10.75 7.12
C ARG A 218 -18.05 -9.71 6.73
N ASN A 219 -19.07 -9.50 7.56
CA ASN A 219 -20.15 -8.56 7.25
C ASN A 219 -19.78 -7.08 7.45
N GLU A 220 -18.64 -6.79 8.09
CA GLU A 220 -18.09 -5.43 8.22
C GLU A 220 -17.25 -5.03 7.00
N THR A 221 -16.90 -6.00 6.13
CA THR A 221 -16.03 -5.79 4.97
C THR A 221 -16.82 -5.70 3.66
N ILE A 222 -18.02 -5.14 3.69
CA ILE A 222 -18.81 -4.86 2.48
C ILE A 222 -18.42 -3.45 2.01
N PRO A 223 -17.69 -3.29 0.90
CA PRO A 223 -17.22 -2.00 0.43
C PRO A 223 -18.41 -1.16 -0.06
N ARG A 224 -18.52 0.08 0.46
CA ARG A 224 -19.56 1.04 0.11
C ARG A 224 -18.98 2.45 0.09
N ILE A 225 -19.39 3.24 -0.89
CA ILE A 225 -19.23 4.70 -0.82
C ILE A 225 -20.31 5.21 0.14
N ILE A 226 -19.88 5.90 1.20
CA ILE A 226 -20.75 6.54 2.18
C ILE A 226 -20.98 8.01 1.84
#